data_AF-A0A9D7SIC0-F1
#
_entry.id   AF-A0A9D7SIC0-F1
#
_cell.length_a   1.000
_cell.length_b   1.000
_cell.length_c   1.000
_cell.angle_alpha   90.00
_cell.angle_beta   90.00
_cell.angle_gamma   90.00
#
_symmetry.space_group_name_H-M   'P 1'
#
loop_
_entity.id
_entity.type
_entity.pdbx_description
1 polymer ?
#
loop_
_entity_poly.entity_id
_entity_poly.type
_entity_poly.pdbx_seq_one_letter_code
_entity_poly.pdbx_strand_id
1 'polypeptide(L)'
;MTRFLPPLRALLPAEHGTWFMLGFPMALGLLLRPSLAGAGLALAALAFFLSRPPLRRHLNGQRDPAQTRALALLGGASVAFGFVTLLLSDFRFLIPLALVAPLVLLALRADLDRAVRTLTVEMAAQGAFAGLAAAILMAGGASPAQAARAWLLVTLVGAANLAHVRRILGHAHQLEAPELVRRGIPVHVLHGLLLVCSALLVAPRGLAGKLWTGWTALLYLRALAPYRPIPARVLGWREGALSVASLLLLWRALS
;
A
#
# COMPACT_ATOMS: atom_id res chain seq x y z
N MET A 1 26.16 -27.95 3.25
CA MET A 1 25.10 -27.59 4.23
C MET A 1 23.90 -27.04 3.48
N THR A 2 22.85 -27.83 3.26
CA THR A 2 21.59 -27.34 2.68
C THR A 2 20.89 -26.47 3.71
N ARG A 3 20.79 -25.15 3.48
CA ARG A 3 20.10 -24.24 4.42
C ARG A 3 18.64 -24.68 4.57
N PHE A 4 18.14 -24.70 5.81
CA PHE A 4 16.76 -25.06 6.12
C PHE A 4 15.77 -24.06 5.52
N LEU A 5 16.12 -22.77 5.55
CA LEU A 5 15.37 -21.66 4.95
C LEU A 5 16.25 -20.88 3.97
N PRO A 6 15.64 -20.22 2.97
CA PRO A 6 16.35 -19.29 2.11
C PRO A 6 16.84 -18.09 2.95
N PRO A 7 17.89 -17.40 2.50
CA PRO A 7 18.33 -16.19 3.20
C PRO A 7 17.22 -15.13 3.18
N LEU A 8 17.07 -14.34 4.26
CA LEU A 8 16.02 -13.32 4.40
C LEU A 8 15.93 -12.38 3.18
N ARG A 9 17.07 -11.99 2.62
CA ARG A 9 17.14 -11.15 1.40
C ARG A 9 16.39 -11.73 0.19
N ALA A 10 16.16 -13.04 0.14
CA ALA A 10 15.41 -13.70 -0.93
C ALA A 10 13.89 -13.68 -0.70
N LEU A 11 13.46 -13.37 0.52
CA LEU A 11 12.05 -13.24 0.91
C LEU A 11 11.61 -11.77 0.99
N LEU A 12 12.52 -10.88 1.36
CA LEU A 12 12.24 -9.45 1.43
C LEU A 12 12.16 -8.85 0.00
N PRO A 13 11.14 -8.03 -0.31
CA PRO A 13 11.12 -7.26 -1.55
C PRO A 13 12.35 -6.35 -1.63
N ALA A 14 12.96 -6.31 -2.82
CA ALA A 14 14.10 -5.44 -3.11
C ALA A 14 13.70 -3.96 -3.24
N GLU A 15 12.42 -3.69 -3.52
CA GLU A 15 11.90 -2.34 -3.72
C GLU A 15 11.40 -1.75 -2.40
N HIS A 16 12.03 -0.65 -1.98
CA HIS A 16 11.64 0.11 -0.79
C HIS A 16 10.19 0.59 -0.85
N GLY A 17 9.69 0.92 -2.05
CA GLY A 17 8.32 1.41 -2.25
C GLY A 17 7.24 0.41 -1.82
N THR A 18 7.47 -0.89 -2.01
CA THR A 18 6.47 -1.91 -1.67
C THR A 18 6.26 -2.04 -0.16
N TRP A 19 7.29 -1.75 0.64
CA TRP A 19 7.16 -1.71 2.11
C TRP A 19 6.23 -0.59 2.56
N PHE A 20 6.26 0.57 1.92
CA PHE A 20 5.34 1.66 2.25
C PHE A 20 3.92 1.37 1.78
N MET A 21 3.76 0.73 0.61
CA MET A 21 2.43 0.32 0.11
C MET A 21 1.73 -0.63 1.08
N LEU A 22 2.43 -1.59 1.69
CA LEU A 22 1.86 -2.49 2.70
C LEU A 22 1.82 -1.84 4.10
N GLY A 23 2.93 -1.26 4.53
CA GLY A 23 3.15 -0.79 5.90
C GLY A 23 2.24 0.37 6.28
N PHE A 24 2.02 1.32 5.37
CA PHE A 24 1.15 2.48 5.63
C PHE A 24 -0.30 2.07 5.97
N PRO A 25 -1.05 1.35 5.10
CA PRO A 25 -2.42 0.95 5.40
C PRO A 25 -2.52 0.05 6.63
N MET A 26 -1.55 -0.87 6.79
CA MET A 26 -1.52 -1.78 7.93
C MET A 26 -1.35 -1.03 9.25
N ALA A 27 -0.38 -0.10 9.31
CA ALA A 27 -0.16 0.72 10.50
C ALA A 27 -1.37 1.64 10.77
N LEU A 28 -1.93 2.27 9.74
CA LEU A 28 -3.09 3.16 9.91
C LEU A 28 -4.29 2.41 10.51
N GLY A 29 -4.62 1.23 9.97
CA GLY A 29 -5.75 0.43 10.46
C GLY A 29 -5.59 0.05 11.93
N LEU A 30 -4.39 -0.40 12.32
CA LEU A 30 -4.07 -0.78 13.70
C LEU A 30 -4.06 0.43 14.65
N LEU A 31 -3.56 1.58 14.20
CA LEU A 31 -3.53 2.82 15.00
C LEU A 31 -4.93 3.39 15.24
N LEU A 32 -5.80 3.33 14.23
CA LEU A 32 -7.17 3.82 14.34
C LEU A 32 -8.06 2.90 15.17
N ARG A 33 -7.84 1.59 15.12
CA ARG A 33 -8.62 0.62 15.88
C ARG A 33 -7.76 -0.56 16.38
N PRO A 34 -7.00 -0.37 17.47
CA PRO A 34 -6.18 -1.42 18.04
C PRO A 34 -7.04 -2.63 18.45
N SER A 35 -6.74 -3.81 17.91
CA SER A 35 -7.45 -5.05 18.24
C SER A 35 -6.61 -6.28 17.89
N LEU A 36 -6.84 -7.39 18.60
CA LEU A 36 -6.17 -8.66 18.30
C LEU A 36 -6.63 -9.22 16.94
N ALA A 37 -7.90 -9.05 16.59
CA ALA A 37 -8.42 -9.42 15.27
C ALA A 37 -7.70 -8.67 14.13
N GLY A 38 -7.55 -7.35 14.28
CA GLY A 38 -6.81 -6.51 13.34
C GLY A 38 -5.33 -6.87 13.27
N ALA A 39 -4.69 -7.17 14.40
CA ALA A 39 -3.31 -7.64 14.47
C ALA A 39 -3.12 -8.99 13.75
N GLY A 40 -4.04 -9.94 13.96
CA GLY A 40 -4.08 -11.19 13.22
C GLY A 40 -4.16 -10.94 11.71
N LEU A 41 -5.03 -10.04 11.26
CA LEU A 41 -5.19 -9.77 9.84
C LEU A 41 -3.97 -9.09 9.22
N ALA A 42 -3.34 -8.17 9.96
CA ALA A 42 -2.09 -7.54 9.59
C ALA A 42 -0.96 -8.57 9.42
N LEU A 43 -0.83 -9.51 10.38
CA LEU A 43 0.16 -10.59 10.30
C LEU A 43 -0.15 -11.57 9.17
N ALA A 44 -1.43 -11.87 8.91
CA ALA A 44 -1.86 -12.70 7.79
C ALA A 44 -1.46 -12.09 6.44
N ALA A 45 -1.70 -10.78 6.28
CA ALA A 45 -1.34 -10.03 5.09
C ALA A 45 0.18 -9.90 4.91
N LEU A 46 0.93 -9.68 6.00
CA LEU A 46 2.39 -9.65 5.97
C LEU A 46 2.98 -11.00 5.56
N ALA A 47 2.47 -12.10 6.13
CA ALA A 47 2.91 -13.44 5.79
C ALA A 47 2.60 -13.78 4.32
N PHE A 48 1.39 -13.44 3.84
CA PHE A 48 1.03 -13.58 2.43
C PHE A 48 1.97 -12.78 1.52
N PHE A 49 2.23 -11.53 1.88
CA PHE A 49 3.12 -10.65 1.13
C PHE A 49 4.54 -11.22 1.01
N LEU A 50 5.11 -11.72 2.11
CA LEU A 50 6.43 -12.36 2.13
C LEU A 50 6.45 -13.71 1.42
N SER A 51 5.30 -14.37 1.27
CA SER A 51 5.17 -15.63 0.51
C SER A 51 5.22 -15.44 -1.01
N ARG A 52 5.07 -14.20 -1.51
CA ARG A 52 5.01 -13.94 -2.96
C ARG A 52 6.30 -14.32 -3.70
N PRO A 53 7.51 -13.94 -3.26
CA PRO A 53 8.73 -14.38 -3.94
C PRO A 53 8.88 -15.91 -4.03
N PRO A 54 8.72 -16.72 -2.95
CA PRO A 54 8.81 -18.16 -3.06
C PRO A 54 7.65 -18.76 -3.88
N LEU A 55 6.42 -18.23 -3.76
CA LEU A 55 5.28 -18.64 -4.60
C LEU A 55 5.60 -18.48 -6.08
N ARG A 56 6.10 -17.30 -6.47
CA ARG A 56 6.49 -17.01 -7.86
C ARG A 56 7.57 -17.96 -8.36
N ARG A 57 8.57 -18.29 -7.53
CA ARG A 57 9.62 -19.26 -7.91
C ARG A 57 9.04 -20.65 -8.10
N HIS A 58 8.16 -21.07 -7.19
CA HIS A 58 7.52 -22.38 -7.24
C HIS A 58 6.65 -22.55 -8.50
N LEU A 59 5.83 -21.54 -8.84
CA LEU A 59 4.99 -21.54 -10.03
C LEU A 59 5.79 -21.52 -11.34
N ASN A 60 6.97 -20.90 -11.34
CA ASN A 60 7.89 -20.88 -12.49
C ASN A 60 8.76 -22.15 -12.59
N GLY A 61 8.44 -23.23 -11.87
CA GLY A 61 9.20 -24.48 -11.90
C GLY A 61 10.56 -24.42 -11.21
N GLN A 62 10.93 -23.29 -10.58
CA GLN A 62 12.19 -23.14 -9.84
C GLN A 62 12.06 -23.70 -8.42
N ARG A 63 11.82 -25.01 -8.34
CA ARG A 63 11.54 -25.74 -7.10
C ARG A 63 12.83 -25.99 -6.31
N ASP A 64 13.13 -25.07 -5.41
CA ASP A 64 14.13 -25.25 -4.36
C ASP A 64 13.43 -25.72 -3.07
N PRO A 65 13.89 -26.80 -2.41
CA PRO A 65 13.34 -27.26 -1.13
C PRO A 65 13.30 -26.17 -0.05
N ALA A 66 14.28 -25.25 -0.01
CA ALA A 66 14.27 -24.15 0.94
C ALA A 66 13.12 -23.16 0.63
N GLN A 67 12.94 -22.79 -0.64
CA GLN A 67 11.85 -21.91 -1.07
C GLN A 67 10.46 -22.55 -0.86
N THR A 68 10.35 -23.85 -1.07
CA THR A 68 9.09 -24.60 -0.86
C THR A 68 8.73 -24.64 0.62
N ARG A 69 9.71 -24.85 1.52
CA ARG A 69 9.49 -24.75 2.98
C ARG A 69 9.11 -23.33 3.39
N ALA A 70 9.77 -22.31 2.86
CA ALA A 70 9.41 -20.92 3.13
C ALA A 70 7.98 -20.60 2.67
N LEU A 71 7.57 -21.09 1.50
CA LEU A 71 6.20 -20.97 1.02
C LEU A 71 5.20 -21.64 1.95
N ALA A 72 5.47 -22.88 2.39
CA ALA A 72 4.60 -23.61 3.30
C ALA A 72 4.46 -22.90 4.66
N LEU A 73 5.57 -22.39 5.22
CA LEU A 73 5.56 -21.67 6.49
C LEU A 73 4.83 -20.33 6.39
N LEU A 74 5.13 -19.51 5.37
CA LEU A 74 4.53 -18.19 5.22
C LEU A 74 3.06 -18.29 4.77
N GLY A 75 2.74 -19.22 3.88
CA GLY A 75 1.37 -19.53 3.50
C GLY A 75 0.56 -20.09 4.66
N GLY A 76 1.14 -21.04 5.41
CA GLY A 76 0.54 -21.59 6.63
C GLY A 76 0.32 -20.53 7.71
N ALA A 77 1.29 -19.65 7.94
CA ALA A 77 1.15 -18.52 8.86
C ALA A 77 0.05 -17.55 8.41
N SER A 78 -0.04 -17.26 7.10
CA SER A 78 -1.11 -16.42 6.55
C SER A 78 -2.49 -17.00 6.82
N VAL A 79 -2.68 -18.30 6.56
CA VAL A 79 -3.94 -19.01 6.84
C VAL A 79 -4.24 -19.04 8.34
N ALA A 80 -3.24 -19.37 9.17
CA ALA A 80 -3.41 -19.47 10.62
C ALA A 80 -3.81 -18.12 11.24
N PHE A 81 -3.12 -17.03 10.89
CA PHE A 81 -3.48 -15.70 11.38
C PHE A 81 -4.82 -15.21 10.83
N GLY A 82 -5.15 -15.53 9.57
CA GLY A 82 -6.47 -15.24 9.00
C GLY A 82 -7.59 -15.99 9.73
N PHE A 83 -7.36 -17.25 10.11
CA PHE A 83 -8.28 -18.03 10.92
C PHE A 83 -8.44 -17.45 12.33
N VAL A 84 -7.34 -17.02 12.97
CA VAL A 84 -7.40 -16.30 14.25
C VAL A 84 -8.24 -15.03 14.13
N THR A 85 -8.11 -14.26 13.05
CA THR A 85 -8.97 -13.09 12.81
C THR A 85 -10.44 -13.48 12.70
N LEU A 86 -10.78 -14.58 12.01
CA LEU A 86 -12.15 -15.08 11.91
C LEU A 86 -12.72 -15.46 13.29
N LEU A 87 -11.92 -16.04 14.18
CA LEU A 87 -12.35 -16.39 15.54
C LEU A 87 -12.57 -15.17 16.43
N LEU A 88 -11.87 -14.07 16.17
CA LEU A 88 -11.85 -12.88 17.02
C LEU A 88 -12.72 -11.73 16.50
N SER A 89 -13.37 -11.89 15.33
CA SER A 89 -14.05 -10.80 14.64
C SER A 89 -15.36 -11.22 14.00
N ASP A 90 -16.19 -10.22 13.70
CA ASP A 90 -17.40 -10.38 12.89
C ASP A 90 -17.03 -10.47 11.39
N PHE A 91 -17.72 -11.32 10.63
CA PHE A 91 -17.45 -11.58 9.21
C PHE A 91 -17.51 -10.34 8.29
N ARG A 92 -18.03 -9.20 8.75
CA ARG A 92 -18.05 -7.94 8.00
C ARG A 92 -16.67 -7.49 7.52
N PHE A 93 -15.57 -7.87 8.17
CA PHE A 93 -14.22 -7.55 7.68
C PHE A 93 -13.89 -8.22 6.32
N LEU A 94 -14.62 -9.26 5.93
CA LEU A 94 -14.48 -9.91 4.63
C LEU A 94 -15.01 -9.04 3.48
N ILE A 95 -15.91 -8.09 3.76
CA ILE A 95 -16.50 -7.20 2.73
C ILE A 95 -15.41 -6.41 1.99
N PRO A 96 -14.54 -5.61 2.65
CA PRO A 96 -13.47 -4.91 1.95
C PRO A 96 -12.48 -5.87 1.27
N LEU A 97 -12.23 -7.06 1.85
CA LEU A 97 -11.36 -8.07 1.23
C LEU A 97 -11.96 -8.62 -0.08
N ALA A 98 -13.25 -8.89 -0.11
CA ALA A 98 -13.97 -9.33 -1.30
C ALA A 98 -13.99 -8.24 -2.38
N LEU A 99 -14.21 -6.98 -1.99
CA LEU A 99 -14.21 -5.85 -2.93
C LEU A 99 -12.83 -5.59 -3.56
N VAL A 100 -11.73 -5.84 -2.82
CA VAL A 100 -10.37 -5.66 -3.37
C VAL A 100 -9.86 -6.90 -4.11
N ALA A 101 -10.52 -8.05 -3.99
CA ALA A 101 -10.05 -9.30 -4.58
C ALA A 101 -9.75 -9.18 -6.09
N PRO A 102 -10.58 -8.51 -6.94
CA PRO A 102 -10.24 -8.31 -8.35
C PRO A 102 -8.93 -7.54 -8.56
N LEU A 103 -8.68 -6.52 -7.72
CA LEU A 103 -7.44 -5.72 -7.79
C LEU A 103 -6.23 -6.54 -7.34
N VAL A 104 -6.38 -7.36 -6.31
CA VAL A 104 -5.35 -8.30 -5.83
C VAL A 104 -5.01 -9.30 -6.94
N LEU A 105 -6.01 -9.90 -7.58
CA LEU A 105 -5.81 -10.87 -8.66
C LEU A 105 -5.10 -10.23 -9.86
N LEU A 106 -5.50 -9.03 -10.27
CA LEU A 106 -4.84 -8.28 -11.34
C LEU A 106 -3.36 -8.01 -11.01
N ALA A 107 -3.08 -7.49 -9.80
CA ALA A 107 -1.73 -7.17 -9.36
C ALA A 107 -0.85 -8.44 -9.19
N LEU A 108 -1.43 -9.51 -8.65
CA LEU A 108 -0.74 -10.78 -8.44
C LEU A 108 -0.40 -11.43 -9.79
N ARG A 109 -1.36 -11.48 -10.73
CA ARG A 109 -1.11 -12.00 -12.08
C ARG A 109 0.03 -11.25 -12.76
N ALA A 110 0.00 -9.92 -12.75
CA ALA A 110 1.07 -9.12 -13.34
C ALA A 110 2.45 -9.37 -12.68
N ASP A 111 2.49 -9.59 -11.37
CA ASP A 111 3.72 -9.93 -10.64
C ASP A 111 4.24 -11.34 -10.95
N LEU A 112 3.34 -12.30 -11.18
CA LEU A 112 3.68 -13.66 -11.59
C LEU A 112 4.21 -13.71 -13.03
N ASP A 113 3.56 -12.97 -13.93
CA ASP A 113 3.90 -12.87 -15.35
C ASP A 113 5.20 -12.08 -15.61
N ARG A 114 5.82 -11.50 -14.57
CA ARG A 114 6.98 -10.59 -14.66
C ARG A 114 6.74 -9.41 -15.62
N ALA A 115 5.48 -9.00 -15.76
CA ALA A 115 5.12 -7.91 -16.65
C ALA A 115 5.75 -6.61 -16.17
N VAL A 116 6.14 -5.74 -17.11
CA VAL A 116 6.50 -4.36 -16.78
C VAL A 116 5.30 -3.72 -16.09
N ARG A 117 5.52 -3.16 -14.89
CA ARG A 117 4.44 -2.58 -14.10
C ARG A 117 3.89 -1.33 -14.77
N THR A 118 2.76 -1.50 -15.45
CA THR A 118 1.96 -0.40 -15.98
C THR A 118 1.37 0.40 -14.82
N LEU A 119 1.03 1.67 -15.09
CA LEU A 119 0.37 2.51 -14.09
C LEU A 119 -0.90 1.85 -13.54
N THR A 120 -1.68 1.19 -14.41
CA THR A 120 -2.91 0.48 -14.04
C THR A 120 -2.65 -0.61 -13.01
N VAL A 121 -1.63 -1.45 -13.22
CA VAL A 121 -1.28 -2.54 -12.28
C VAL A 121 -0.85 -1.98 -10.93
N GLU A 122 -0.06 -0.91 -10.93
CA GLU A 122 0.40 -0.30 -9.67
C GLU A 122 -0.72 0.42 -8.92
N MET A 123 -1.66 1.04 -9.63
CA MET A 123 -2.86 1.64 -9.02
C MET A 123 -3.79 0.56 -8.45
N ALA A 124 -3.96 -0.56 -9.15
CA ALA A 124 -4.69 -1.71 -8.63
C ALA A 124 -4.02 -2.27 -7.36
N ALA A 125 -2.70 -2.45 -7.38
CA ALA A 125 -1.95 -2.87 -6.21
C ALA A 125 -2.11 -1.87 -5.04
N GLN A 126 -2.05 -0.56 -5.32
CA GLN A 126 -2.23 0.48 -4.31
C GLN A 126 -3.63 0.43 -3.68
N GLY A 127 -4.68 0.32 -4.50
CA GLY A 127 -6.05 0.18 -4.02
C GLY A 127 -6.26 -1.10 -3.20
N ALA A 128 -5.63 -2.21 -3.60
CA ALA A 128 -5.66 -3.47 -2.88
C ALA A 128 -5.00 -3.38 -1.50
N PHE A 129 -3.77 -2.84 -1.43
CA PHE A 129 -3.11 -2.62 -0.14
C PHE A 129 -3.87 -1.62 0.74
N ALA A 130 -4.42 -0.54 0.16
CA ALA A 130 -5.23 0.40 0.91
C ALA A 130 -6.49 -0.25 1.51
N GLY A 131 -7.09 -1.22 0.81
CA GLY A 131 -8.22 -1.99 1.30
C GLY A 131 -7.92 -2.84 2.54
N LEU A 132 -6.65 -3.19 2.77
CA LEU A 132 -6.22 -3.84 4.02
C LEU A 132 -6.51 -2.96 5.24
N ALA A 133 -6.36 -1.63 5.14
CA ALA A 133 -6.69 -0.72 6.23
C ALA A 133 -8.18 -0.80 6.60
N ALA A 134 -9.08 -0.84 5.60
CA ALA A 134 -10.51 -1.01 5.81
C ALA A 134 -10.83 -2.37 6.45
N ALA A 135 -10.19 -3.44 5.97
CA ALA A 135 -10.40 -4.77 6.53
C ALA A 135 -9.94 -4.84 8.00
N ILE A 136 -8.77 -4.28 8.34
CA ILE A 136 -8.28 -4.21 9.73
C ILE A 136 -9.22 -3.39 10.62
N LEU A 137 -9.70 -2.23 10.12
CA LEU A 137 -10.66 -1.39 10.84
C LEU A 137 -11.96 -2.14 11.14
N MET A 138 -12.55 -2.77 10.13
CA MET A 138 -13.78 -3.56 10.29
C MET A 138 -13.56 -4.77 11.18
N ALA A 139 -12.38 -5.40 11.11
CA ALA A 139 -12.02 -6.50 12.00
C ALA A 139 -11.98 -6.05 13.48
N GLY A 140 -11.59 -4.79 13.73
CA GLY A 140 -11.66 -4.15 15.05
C GLY A 140 -13.03 -3.56 15.41
N GLY A 141 -14.06 -3.79 14.60
CA GLY A 141 -15.44 -3.35 14.86
C GLY A 141 -15.75 -1.91 14.43
N ALA A 142 -14.94 -1.30 13.55
CA ALA A 142 -15.27 0.01 12.97
C ALA A 142 -16.49 -0.07 12.04
N SER A 143 -17.19 1.05 11.89
CA SER A 143 -18.32 1.13 10.95
C SER A 143 -17.86 1.05 9.48
N PRO A 144 -18.71 0.56 8.56
CA PRO A 144 -18.39 0.56 7.13
C PRO A 144 -18.01 1.95 6.58
N ALA A 145 -18.62 3.01 7.09
CA ALA A 145 -18.32 4.39 6.69
C ALA A 145 -16.91 4.83 7.11
N GLN A 146 -16.46 4.46 8.31
CA GLN A 146 -15.09 4.73 8.76
C GLN A 146 -14.06 3.96 7.93
N ALA A 147 -14.33 2.68 7.67
CA ALA A 147 -13.49 1.83 6.85
C ALA A 147 -13.38 2.35 5.41
N ALA A 148 -14.52 2.69 4.78
CA ALA A 148 -14.54 3.25 3.42
C ALA A 148 -13.77 4.57 3.31
N ARG A 149 -13.91 5.46 4.31
CA ARG A 149 -13.16 6.73 4.33
C ARG A 149 -11.67 6.51 4.43
N ALA A 150 -11.22 5.62 5.32
CA ALA A 150 -9.80 5.28 5.44
C ALA A 150 -9.28 4.67 4.14
N TRP A 151 -10.01 3.71 3.56
CA TRP A 151 -9.63 3.10 2.29
C TRP A 151 -9.50 4.11 1.15
N LEU A 152 -10.47 5.01 0.99
CA LEU A 152 -10.43 6.07 -0.01
C LEU A 152 -9.17 6.95 0.16
N LEU A 153 -8.95 7.48 1.37
CA LEU A 153 -7.85 8.41 1.62
C LEU A 153 -6.48 7.76 1.49
N VAL A 154 -6.32 6.51 1.96
CA VAL A 154 -5.08 5.74 1.79
C VAL A 154 -4.82 5.41 0.31
N THR A 155 -5.87 5.07 -0.44
CA THR A 155 -5.76 4.85 -1.88
C THR A 155 -5.29 6.11 -2.57
N LEU A 156 -5.94 7.25 -2.32
CA LEU A 156 -5.63 8.52 -2.96
C LEU A 156 -4.23 9.03 -2.60
N VAL A 157 -3.83 9.02 -1.32
CA VAL A 157 -2.50 9.52 -0.93
C VAL A 157 -1.38 8.68 -1.53
N GLY A 158 -1.50 7.35 -1.50
CA GLY A 158 -0.47 6.51 -2.09
C GLY A 158 -0.49 6.51 -3.62
N ALA A 159 -1.66 6.62 -4.25
CA ALA A 159 -1.77 6.76 -5.70
C ALA A 159 -1.17 8.09 -6.18
N ALA A 160 -1.46 9.20 -5.50
CA ALA A 160 -0.89 10.50 -5.78
C ALA A 160 0.64 10.47 -5.64
N ASN A 161 1.15 9.88 -4.56
CA ASN A 161 2.59 9.72 -4.35
C ASN A 161 3.25 8.84 -5.42
N LEU A 162 2.64 7.69 -5.75
CA LEU A 162 3.12 6.77 -6.78
C LEU A 162 3.21 7.46 -8.15
N ALA A 163 2.15 8.17 -8.56
CA ALA A 163 2.16 8.92 -9.81
C ALA A 163 3.27 9.99 -9.83
N HIS A 164 3.47 10.69 -8.71
CA HIS A 164 4.52 11.70 -8.57
C HIS A 164 5.93 11.08 -8.70
N VAL A 165 6.19 9.96 -8.02
CA VAL A 165 7.46 9.23 -8.14
C VAL A 165 7.68 8.76 -9.57
N ARG A 166 6.67 8.22 -10.26
CA ARG A 166 6.80 7.80 -11.67
C ARG A 166 7.12 8.96 -12.60
N ARG A 167 6.60 10.17 -12.33
CA ARG A 167 6.95 11.38 -13.09
C ARG A 167 8.42 11.76 -12.85
N ILE A 168 8.90 11.72 -11.60
CA ILE A 168 10.31 12.00 -11.25
C ILE A 168 11.24 10.98 -11.92
N LEU A 169 10.92 9.69 -11.83
CA LEU A 169 11.70 8.63 -12.48
C LEU A 169 11.68 8.77 -14.00
N GLY A 170 10.57 9.24 -14.59
CA GLY A 170 10.52 9.55 -16.02
C GLY A 170 11.57 10.59 -16.44
N HIS A 171 11.76 11.64 -15.64
CA HIS A 171 12.83 12.62 -15.90
C HIS A 171 14.22 12.02 -15.70
N ALA A 172 14.40 11.19 -14.66
CA ALA A 172 15.67 10.50 -14.42
C ALA A 172 16.06 9.53 -15.55
N HIS A 173 15.06 8.94 -16.21
CA HIS A 173 15.22 8.10 -17.39
C HIS A 173 15.21 8.88 -18.71
N GLN A 174 15.26 10.23 -18.66
CA GLN A 174 15.34 11.09 -19.84
C GLN A 174 14.23 10.83 -20.87
N LEU A 175 13.01 10.59 -20.40
CA LEU A 175 11.86 10.43 -21.29
C LEU A 175 11.56 11.73 -22.05
N GLU A 176 11.06 11.58 -23.27
CA GLU A 176 10.64 12.69 -24.12
C GLU A 176 9.60 13.61 -23.46
N ALA A 177 9.65 14.90 -23.79
CA ALA A 177 8.76 15.90 -23.19
C ALA A 177 7.26 15.55 -23.28
N PRO A 178 6.72 15.04 -24.41
CA PRO A 178 5.32 14.63 -24.49
C PRO A 178 4.94 13.51 -23.51
N GLU A 179 5.83 12.55 -23.27
CA GLU A 179 5.61 11.46 -22.33
C GLU A 179 5.65 11.96 -20.88
N LEU A 180 6.55 12.90 -20.57
CA LEU A 180 6.59 13.55 -19.26
C LEU A 180 5.31 14.33 -18.96
N VAL A 181 4.75 15.03 -19.95
CA VAL A 181 3.46 15.73 -19.83
C VAL A 181 2.33 14.72 -19.56
N ARG A 182 2.27 13.62 -20.32
CA ARG A 182 1.27 12.55 -20.10
C ARG A 182 1.35 11.98 -18.69
N ARG A 183 2.56 11.77 -18.16
CA ARG A 183 2.77 11.32 -16.77
C ARG A 183 2.40 12.37 -15.73
N GLY A 184 2.38 13.65 -16.09
CA GLY A 184 1.90 14.73 -15.22
C GLY A 184 0.39 14.69 -14.97
N ILE A 185 -0.41 14.26 -15.96
CA ILE A 185 -1.87 14.20 -15.87
C ILE A 185 -2.36 13.43 -14.62
N PRO A 186 -1.97 12.14 -14.40
CA PRO A 186 -2.41 11.41 -13.22
C PRO A 186 -1.91 12.02 -11.92
N VAL A 187 -0.75 12.69 -11.91
CA VAL A 187 -0.25 13.40 -10.71
C VAL A 187 -1.24 14.49 -10.29
N HIS A 188 -1.65 15.35 -11.22
CA HIS A 188 -2.56 16.46 -10.92
C HIS A 188 -3.96 15.98 -10.56
N VAL A 189 -4.48 14.99 -11.30
CA VAL A 189 -5.81 14.40 -11.01
C VAL A 189 -5.84 13.79 -9.61
N LEU A 190 -4.86 12.95 -9.26
CA LEU A 190 -4.87 12.22 -7.98
C LEU A 190 -4.63 13.14 -6.79
N HIS A 191 -3.75 14.14 -6.91
CA HIS A 191 -3.58 15.14 -5.84
C HIS A 191 -4.81 16.05 -5.70
N GLY A 192 -5.43 16.45 -6.81
CA GLY A 192 -6.67 17.23 -6.78
C GLY A 192 -7.81 16.46 -6.10
N LEU A 193 -8.01 15.19 -6.47
CA LEU A 193 -8.97 14.31 -5.83
C LEU A 193 -8.68 14.12 -4.34
N LEU A 194 -7.42 13.87 -3.97
CA LEU A 194 -7.01 13.76 -2.57
C LEU A 194 -7.34 15.03 -1.77
N LEU A 195 -7.01 16.20 -2.32
CA LEU A 195 -7.25 17.48 -1.68
C LEU A 195 -8.75 17.76 -1.50
N VAL A 196 -9.54 17.56 -2.56
CA VAL A 196 -11.00 17.76 -2.52
C VAL A 196 -11.65 16.78 -1.54
N CYS A 197 -11.34 15.49 -1.61
CA CYS A 197 -11.87 14.50 -0.66
C CYS A 197 -11.46 14.82 0.78
N SER A 198 -10.23 15.29 1.01
CA SER A 198 -9.78 15.69 2.35
C SER A 198 -10.51 16.92 2.85
N ALA A 199 -10.71 17.93 1.99
CA ALA A 199 -11.46 19.14 2.32
C ALA A 199 -12.93 18.85 2.66
N LEU A 200 -13.57 17.91 1.96
CA LEU A 200 -14.97 17.56 2.18
C LEU A 200 -15.19 16.58 3.35
N LEU A 201 -14.35 15.55 3.47
CA LEU A 201 -14.61 14.43 4.38
C LEU A 201 -13.89 14.55 5.72
N VAL A 202 -12.81 15.34 5.79
CA VAL A 202 -11.88 15.34 6.91
C VAL A 202 -11.72 16.72 7.54
N ALA A 203 -11.52 17.78 6.75
CA ALA A 203 -11.37 19.14 7.28
C ALA A 203 -12.51 19.62 8.21
N PRO A 204 -13.80 19.31 7.96
CA PRO A 204 -14.89 19.75 8.83
C PRO A 204 -14.88 19.09 10.21
N ARG A 205 -14.08 18.04 10.43
CA ARG A 205 -14.03 17.27 11.68
C ARG A 205 -13.17 17.91 12.77
N GLY A 206 -12.45 19.00 12.48
CA GLY A 206 -11.69 19.77 13.46
C GLY A 206 -10.28 20.14 13.00
N LEU A 207 -9.44 20.58 13.95
CA LEU A 207 -8.09 21.06 13.66
C LEU A 207 -7.21 19.99 13.00
N ALA A 208 -7.22 18.75 13.51
CA ALA A 208 -6.46 17.65 12.93
C ALA A 208 -6.85 17.41 11.46
N GLY A 209 -8.15 17.53 11.15
CA GLY A 209 -8.63 17.40 9.78
C GLY A 209 -8.15 18.54 8.87
N LYS A 210 -8.15 19.79 9.36
CA LYS A 210 -7.60 20.94 8.63
C LYS A 210 -6.10 20.79 8.40
N LEU A 211 -5.35 20.29 9.38
CA LEU A 211 -3.91 20.03 9.26
C LEU A 211 -3.62 18.94 8.21
N TRP A 212 -4.39 17.84 8.20
CA TRP A 212 -4.30 16.83 7.14
C TRP A 212 -4.58 17.43 5.76
N THR A 213 -5.66 18.19 5.60
CA THR A 213 -6.00 18.83 4.31
C THR A 213 -4.90 19.82 3.88
N GLY A 214 -4.39 20.63 4.80
CA GLY A 214 -3.24 21.51 4.53
C GLY A 214 -2.00 20.73 4.09
N TRP A 215 -1.73 19.58 4.72
CA TRP A 215 -0.66 18.69 4.30
C TRP A 215 -0.86 18.15 2.88
N THR A 216 -2.08 17.73 2.51
CA THR A 216 -2.36 17.30 1.13
C THR A 216 -2.19 18.43 0.12
N ALA A 217 -2.50 19.67 0.49
CA ALA A 217 -2.22 20.85 -0.33
C ALA A 217 -0.71 21.07 -0.50
N LEU A 218 0.08 20.93 0.56
CA LEU A 218 1.55 21.02 0.49
C LEU A 218 2.16 19.92 -0.41
N LEU A 219 1.66 18.69 -0.33
CA LEU A 219 2.07 17.62 -1.24
C LEU A 219 1.75 17.98 -2.69
N TYR A 220 0.59 18.60 -2.94
CA TYR A 220 0.22 19.01 -4.28
C TYR A 220 1.07 20.17 -4.81
N LEU A 221 1.31 21.20 -3.99
CA LEU A 221 2.22 22.30 -4.31
C LEU A 221 3.62 21.79 -4.63
N ARG A 222 4.11 20.80 -3.87
CA ARG A 222 5.38 20.13 -4.19
C ARG A 222 5.35 19.45 -5.56
N ALA A 223 4.23 18.81 -5.92
CA ALA A 223 4.09 18.16 -7.22
C ALA A 223 4.04 19.14 -8.40
N LEU A 224 3.73 20.41 -8.14
CA LEU A 224 3.81 21.50 -9.12
C LEU A 224 5.22 22.07 -9.27
N ALA A 225 6.13 21.82 -8.31
CA ALA A 225 7.48 22.33 -8.37
C ALA A 225 8.25 21.77 -9.60
N PRO A 226 9.16 22.57 -10.20
CA PRO A 226 10.01 22.11 -11.29
C PRO A 226 10.81 20.87 -10.90
N TYR A 227 11.04 19.98 -11.88
CA TYR A 227 11.87 18.80 -11.65
C TYR A 227 13.28 19.21 -11.22
N ARG A 228 13.78 18.53 -10.20
CA ARG A 228 15.18 18.59 -9.77
C ARG A 228 15.75 17.18 -9.77
N PRO A 229 16.96 16.95 -10.31
CA PRO A 229 17.61 15.65 -10.24
C PRO A 229 17.83 15.24 -8.79
N ILE A 230 17.30 14.07 -8.41
CA ILE A 230 17.43 13.54 -7.06
C ILE A 230 17.89 12.08 -7.18
N PRO A 231 18.96 11.67 -6.48
CA PRO A 231 19.38 10.28 -6.45
C PRO A 231 18.26 9.36 -5.96
N ALA A 232 18.09 8.19 -6.58
CA ALA A 232 17.00 7.27 -6.27
C ALA A 232 16.93 6.89 -4.77
N ARG A 233 18.10 6.75 -4.11
CA ARG A 233 18.17 6.51 -2.66
C ARG A 233 17.58 7.67 -1.85
N VAL A 234 17.91 8.91 -2.20
CA VAL A 234 17.39 10.12 -1.52
C VAL A 234 15.90 10.26 -1.76
N LEU A 235 15.45 10.00 -2.99
CA LEU A 235 14.02 9.99 -3.32
C LEU A 235 13.26 8.97 -2.44
N GLY A 236 13.77 7.74 -2.33
CA GLY A 236 13.15 6.70 -1.51
C GLY A 236 13.00 7.09 -0.04
N TRP A 237 14.07 7.62 0.59
CA TRP A 237 14.02 8.09 1.98
C TRP A 237 13.09 9.29 2.16
N ARG A 238 13.11 10.24 1.22
CA ARG A 238 12.24 11.42 1.25
C ARG A 238 10.77 11.02 1.19
N GLU A 239 10.37 10.21 0.20
CA GLU A 239 8.98 9.77 0.07
C GLU A 239 8.57 8.86 1.24
N GLY A 240 9.51 8.10 1.81
CA GLY A 240 9.28 7.35 3.05
C GLY A 240 8.96 8.26 4.25
N ALA A 241 9.76 9.30 4.49
CA ALA A 241 9.52 10.27 5.56
C ALA A 241 8.19 11.01 5.38
N LEU A 242 7.86 11.41 4.16
CA LEU A 242 6.58 12.03 3.81
C LEU A 242 5.40 11.08 3.99
N SER A 243 5.60 9.78 3.75
CA SER A 243 4.61 8.75 4.03
C SER A 243 4.39 8.58 5.54
N VAL A 244 5.45 8.65 6.36
CA VAL A 244 5.30 8.64 7.83
C VAL A 244 4.54 9.88 8.32
N ALA A 245 4.90 11.07 7.84
CA ALA A 245 4.17 12.30 8.19
C ALA A 245 2.70 12.22 7.77
N SER A 246 2.43 11.74 6.55
CA SER A 246 1.08 11.50 6.04
C SER A 246 0.31 10.52 6.93
N LEU A 247 0.94 9.43 7.37
CA LEU A 247 0.33 8.42 8.25
C LEU A 247 -0.09 9.05 9.58
N LEU A 248 0.80 9.78 10.24
CA LEU A 248 0.53 10.38 11.54
C LEU A 248 -0.57 11.44 11.48
N LEU A 249 -0.53 12.31 10.45
CA LEU A 249 -1.56 13.33 10.25
C LEU A 249 -2.91 12.72 9.92
N LEU A 250 -2.95 11.71 9.04
CA LEU A 250 -4.18 11.02 8.68
C LEU A 250 -4.77 10.23 9.85
N TRP A 251 -3.92 9.53 10.61
CA TRP A 251 -4.33 8.86 11.84
C TRP A 251 -5.00 9.84 12.79
N ARG A 252 -4.35 11.00 13.04
CA ARG A 252 -4.90 12.00 13.95
C ARG A 252 -6.17 12.65 13.43
N ALA A 253 -6.33 12.77 12.12
CA ALA A 253 -7.51 13.34 11.48
C ALA A 253 -8.72 12.38 11.42
N LEU A 254 -8.48 11.06 11.51
CA LEU A 254 -9.51 10.02 11.46
C LEU A 254 -9.85 9.40 12.83
N SER A 255 -9.03 9.64 13.85
CA SER A 255 -9.29 9.28 15.26
C SER A 255 -10.41 10.15 15.82
#